data_AF-A0A5A7MUX6-F1
#
_entry.id   AF-A0A5A7MUX6-F1
#
_cell.length_a   1.000
_cell.length_b   1.000
_cell.length_c   1.000
_cell.angle_alpha   90.00
_cell.angle_beta   90.00
_cell.angle_gamma   90.00
#
_symmetry.space_group_name_H-M   'P 1'
#
loop_
_entity.id
_entity.type
_entity.pdbx_description
1 polymer ?
#
loop_
_entity_poly.entity_id
_entity_poly.type
_entity_poly.pdbx_seq_one_letter_code
_entity_poly.pdbx_strand_id
1 'polypeptide(L)'
;MQHLTADAYAGFVRDRVKTALSQHGLGDVPIEAPHISPPGSRRRLALKALRTSRGVLLGFNQRQSHHLVDVKECPIARPALVALLKPCGLCLAIF
;
A
#
# COMPACT_ATOMS: atom_id res chain seq x y z
N MET A 1 -8.75 3.12 1.15
CA MET A 1 -9.80 2.25 0.57
C MET A 1 -9.88 0.88 1.22
N GLN A 2 -8.99 0.50 2.15
CA GLN A 2 -9.10 -0.78 2.87
C GLN A 2 -10.35 -0.89 3.77
N HIS A 3 -11.04 0.23 4.04
CA HIS A 3 -12.31 0.28 4.78
C HIS A 3 -13.53 0.00 3.89
N LEU A 4 -13.36 -0.13 2.57
CA LEU A 4 -14.45 -0.41 1.65
C LEU A 4 -14.63 -1.90 1.45
N THR A 5 -15.85 -2.30 1.10
CA THR A 5 -16.10 -3.64 0.54
C THR A 5 -15.42 -3.78 -0.83
N ALA A 6 -15.21 -5.02 -1.26
CA ALA A 6 -14.59 -5.30 -2.55
C ALA A 6 -15.38 -4.67 -3.72
N ASP A 7 -16.72 -4.80 -3.70
CA ASP A 7 -17.60 -4.26 -4.75
C ASP A 7 -17.57 -2.73 -4.78
N ALA A 8 -17.63 -2.09 -3.61
CA ALA A 8 -17.54 -0.63 -3.52
C ALA A 8 -16.17 -0.13 -4.03
N TYR A 9 -15.09 -0.86 -3.75
CA TYR A 9 -13.77 -0.52 -4.26
C TYR A 9 -13.65 -0.72 -5.78
N ALA A 10 -14.19 -1.82 -6.32
CA ALA A 10 -14.22 -2.06 -7.76
C ALA A 10 -15.03 -0.99 -8.50
N GLY A 11 -16.21 -0.63 -7.98
CA GLY A 11 -17.02 0.48 -8.49
C GLY A 11 -16.26 1.80 -8.49
N PHE A 12 -15.62 2.15 -7.37
CA PHE A 12 -14.80 3.36 -7.26
C PHE A 12 -13.67 3.41 -8.31
N VAL A 13 -12.96 2.31 -8.55
CA VAL A 13 -11.88 2.26 -9.56
C VAL A 13 -12.43 2.45 -10.97
N ARG A 14 -13.55 1.78 -11.30
CA ARG A 14 -14.22 1.92 -12.60
C ARG A 14 -14.69 3.36 -12.83
N ASP A 15 -15.36 3.94 -11.85
CA ASP A 15 -15.94 5.27 -11.96
C ASP A 15 -14.84 6.34 -12.13
N ARG A 16 -13.67 6.15 -11.50
CA ARG A 16 -12.51 7.02 -11.71
C ARG A 16 -12.04 7.05 -13.17
N VAL A 17 -12.03 5.90 -13.85
CA VAL A 17 -11.70 5.82 -15.29
C VAL A 17 -12.81 6.45 -16.12
N LYS A 18 -14.08 6.14 -15.82
CA LYS A 18 -15.24 6.70 -16.52
C LYS A 18 -15.25 8.23 -16.48
N THR A 19 -15.08 8.82 -15.29
CA THR A 19 -15.04 10.28 -15.13
C THR A 19 -13.92 10.91 -15.95
N ALA A 20 -12.73 10.31 -15.98
CA ALA A 20 -11.62 10.82 -16.79
C ALA A 20 -11.91 10.72 -18.30
N LEU A 21 -12.51 9.63 -18.77
CA LEU A 21 -12.88 9.47 -20.18
C LEU A 21 -13.99 10.46 -20.61
N SER A 22 -15.00 10.66 -19.77
CA SER A 22 -16.08 11.62 -20.04
C SER A 22 -15.58 13.05 -20.23
N GLN A 23 -14.53 13.46 -19.50
CA GLN A 23 -13.90 14.78 -19.66
C GLN A 23 -13.29 14.99 -21.05
N HIS A 24 -13.03 13.91 -21.79
CA HIS A 24 -12.49 13.93 -23.15
C HIS A 24 -13.51 13.47 -24.20
N GLY A 25 -14.81 13.42 -23.87
CA GLY A 25 -15.86 13.00 -24.80
C GLY A 25 -15.91 11.50 -25.08
N LEU A 26 -15.24 10.67 -24.27
CA LEU A 26 -15.17 9.21 -24.41
C LEU A 26 -16.04 8.48 -23.37
N GLY A 27 -17.09 9.12 -22.88
CA GLY A 27 -17.90 8.61 -21.76
C GLY A 27 -18.71 7.34 -22.05
N ASP A 28 -18.98 7.07 -23.33
CA ASP A 28 -19.79 5.93 -23.78
C ASP A 28 -18.94 4.68 -24.13
N VAL A 29 -17.61 4.79 -24.01
CA VAL A 29 -16.72 3.66 -24.25
C VAL A 29 -16.97 2.58 -23.18
N PRO A 30 -17.14 1.30 -23.57
CA PRO A 30 -17.31 0.22 -22.60
C PRO A 30 -16.06 0.07 -21.73
N ILE A 31 -16.26 0.01 -20.41
CA ILE A 31 -15.19 -0.19 -19.43
C ILE A 31 -15.37 -1.58 -18.83
N GLU A 32 -14.38 -2.43 -19.07
CA GLU A 32 -14.32 -3.78 -18.51
C GLU A 32 -14.19 -3.77 -16.98
N ALA A 33 -14.55 -4.89 -16.37
CA ALA A 33 -14.42 -5.07 -14.93
C ALA A 33 -12.96 -4.89 -14.47
N PRO A 34 -12.70 -4.10 -13.41
CA PRO A 34 -11.33 -3.85 -12.97
C PRO A 34 -10.73 -5.10 -12.32
N HIS A 35 -9.50 -5.42 -12.70
CA HIS A 35 -8.70 -6.43 -12.01
C HIS A 35 -8.16 -5.87 -10.69
N ILE A 36 -8.80 -6.24 -9.58
CA ILE A 36 -8.36 -5.84 -8.25
C ILE A 36 -7.32 -6.84 -7.72
N SER A 37 -6.17 -6.31 -7.31
CA SER A 37 -5.13 -7.14 -6.69
C SER A 37 -5.61 -7.67 -5.33
N PRO A 38 -5.47 -8.98 -5.05
CA PRO A 38 -5.86 -9.53 -3.76
C PRO A 38 -4.94 -9.04 -2.64
N PRO A 39 -5.33 -9.20 -1.36
CA PRO A 39 -4.43 -9.05 -0.22
C PRO A 39 -3.16 -9.89 -0.40
N GLY A 40 -2.05 -9.44 0.19
CA GLY A 40 -0.77 -10.14 0.09
C GLY A 40 -0.10 -10.13 -1.29
N SER A 41 -0.59 -9.35 -2.26
CA SER A 41 -0.06 -9.34 -3.64
C SER A 41 1.19 -8.48 -3.84
N ARG A 42 1.48 -7.51 -2.95
CA ARG A 42 2.62 -6.58 -3.12
C ARG A 42 3.95 -7.31 -2.92
N ARG A 43 4.75 -7.32 -4.00
CA ARG A 43 6.02 -8.06 -4.11
C ARG A 43 7.29 -7.28 -3.71
N ARG A 44 7.16 -5.99 -3.40
CA ARG A 44 8.28 -5.14 -2.95
C ARG A 44 7.79 -4.17 -1.88
N LEU A 45 8.60 -3.96 -0.84
CA LEU A 45 8.39 -2.91 0.15
C LEU A 45 9.58 -1.95 0.14
N ALA A 46 9.31 -0.66 0.03
CA ALA A 46 10.29 0.39 0.25
C ALA A 46 9.98 1.01 1.61
N LEU A 47 10.80 0.68 2.60
CA LEU A 47 10.64 1.09 3.99
C LEU A 47 11.70 2.12 4.35
N LYS A 48 11.36 3.04 5.24
CA LYS A 48 12.33 3.92 5.88
C LYS A 48 12.78 3.30 7.19
N ALA A 49 14.06 3.43 7.48
CA ALA A 49 14.65 3.08 8.76
C ALA A 49 15.04 4.36 9.50
N LEU A 50 14.72 4.44 10.79
CA LEU A 50 15.14 5.53 11.68
C LEU A 50 15.72 4.93 12.95
N ARG A 51 16.96 5.29 13.27
CA ARG A 51 17.59 4.90 14.54
C ARG A 51 17.09 5.81 15.66
N THR A 52 16.76 5.19 16.79
CA THR A 52 16.25 5.83 18.00
C THR A 52 17.05 5.32 19.21
N SER A 53 16.86 5.94 20.37
CA SER A 53 17.48 5.46 21.62
C SER A 53 17.01 4.07 22.04
N ARG A 54 15.89 3.56 21.51
CA ARG A 54 15.32 2.25 21.83
C ARG A 54 15.51 1.20 20.73
N GLY A 55 16.30 1.51 19.69
CA GLY A 55 16.52 0.64 18.52
C GLY A 55 16.13 1.30 17.20
N VAL A 56 15.79 0.51 16.19
CA VAL A 56 15.44 0.99 14.85
C VAL A 56 13.93 0.88 14.60
N LEU A 57 13.33 1.99 14.17
CA LEU A 57 11.98 2.00 13.60
C LEU A 57 12.06 1.70 12.12
N LEU A 58 11.24 0.76 11.63
CA LEU A 58 11.18 0.38 10.24
C LEU A 58 9.74 0.50 9.73
N GLY A 59 9.49 1.36 8.76
CA GLY A 59 8.11 1.56 8.31
C GLY A 59 7.90 2.64 7.24
N PHE A 60 6.73 3.27 7.29
CA PHE A 60 6.27 4.25 6.30
C PHE A 60 6.04 5.62 6.92
N ASN A 61 6.17 6.66 6.10
CA ASN A 61 5.67 7.97 6.49
C ASN A 61 4.16 7.92 6.70
N GLN A 62 3.69 8.53 7.78
CA GLN A 62 2.28 8.84 7.94
C GLN A 62 1.84 9.77 6.79
N ARG A 63 0.55 9.68 6.42
CA ARG A 63 -0.02 10.49 5.33
C ARG A 63 0.29 11.96 5.54
N GLN A 64 0.88 12.59 4.52
CA GLN A 64 1.25 14.02 4.52
C GLN A 64 2.15 14.45 5.70
N SER A 65 3.02 13.54 6.17
CA SER A 65 3.91 13.82 7.29
C SER A 65 5.29 13.17 7.11
N HIS A 66 6.29 13.71 7.81
CA HIS A 66 7.60 13.08 7.99
C HIS A 66 7.63 12.12 9.18
N HIS A 67 6.56 12.05 9.96
CA HIS A 67 6.42 11.10 11.05
C HIS A 67 6.46 9.66 10.54
N LEU A 68 7.37 8.86 11.08
CA LEU A 68 7.56 7.47 10.69
C LEU A 68 6.67 6.57 11.56
N VAL A 69 5.76 5.84 10.92
CA VAL A 69 4.97 4.79 11.56
C VAL A 69 5.77 3.50 11.53
N ASP A 70 6.02 2.93 12.70
CA ASP A 70 6.67 1.63 12.85
C ASP A 70 5.72 0.50 12.41
N VAL A 71 6.11 -0.24 11.37
CA VAL A 71 5.23 -1.22 10.71
C VAL A 71 5.54 -2.61 11.22
N LYS A 72 4.56 -3.26 11.86
CA LYS A 72 4.66 -4.66 12.29
C LYS A 72 3.97 -5.64 11.35
N GLU A 73 3.02 -5.15 10.58
CA GLU A 73 2.24 -5.93 9.63
C GLU A 73 1.92 -5.10 8.38
N CYS A 74 1.74 -5.77 7.25
CA CYS A 74 1.31 -5.11 6.02
C CYS A 74 0.41 -6.07 5.22
N PRO A 75 -0.92 -5.97 5.35
CA PRO A 75 -1.86 -6.97 4.81
C PRO A 75 -1.87 -7.02 3.27
N ILE A 76 -1.40 -5.98 2.61
CA ILE A 76 -1.27 -5.94 1.15
C ILE A 76 0.05 -6.53 0.65
N ALA A 77 1.05 -6.69 1.52
CA ALA A 77 2.36 -7.23 1.19
C ALA A 77 2.40 -8.74 1.27
N ARG A 78 3.19 -9.37 0.40
CA ARG A 78 3.42 -10.82 0.48
C ARG A 78 3.85 -11.21 1.89
N PRO A 79 3.27 -12.27 2.49
CA PRO A 79 3.62 -12.70 3.85
C PRO A 79 5.13 -12.91 4.06
N ALA A 80 5.82 -13.42 3.04
CA ALA A 80 7.27 -13.59 3.07
C ALA A 80 8.05 -12.26 3.26
N LEU A 81 7.54 -11.13 2.74
CA LEU A 81 8.15 -9.81 2.98
C LEU A 81 7.83 -9.29 4.38
N VAL A 82 6.62 -9.54 4.87
CA VAL A 82 6.21 -9.13 6.23
C VAL A 82 7.05 -9.88 7.28
N ALA A 83 7.32 -11.16 7.06
CA ALA A 83 8.19 -11.97 7.90
C ALA A 83 9.62 -11.40 8.01
N LEU A 84 10.08 -10.62 7.02
CA LEU A 84 11.40 -10.00 7.03
C LEU A 84 11.47 -8.67 7.81
N LEU A 85 10.35 -8.08 8.22
CA LEU A 85 10.35 -6.78 8.91
C LEU A 85 11.16 -6.82 10.21
N LYS A 86 10.91 -7.84 11.05
CA LYS A 86 11.61 -8.03 12.33
C LYS A 86 13.12 -8.31 12.14
N PRO A 87 13.55 -9.31 11.35
CA PRO A 87 14.98 -9.59 11.18
C PRO A 87 15.72 -8.42 10.51
N CYS A 88 15.13 -7.73 9.52
CA CYS A 88 15.75 -6.54 8.94
C CYS A 88 15.92 -5.41 9.97
N GLY A 89 14.92 -5.17 10.82
CA GLY A 89 15.03 -4.20 11.90
C GLY A 89 16.15 -4.52 12.89
N LEU A 90 16.34 -5.81 13.23
CA LEU A 90 17.42 -6.27 14.09
C LEU A 90 18.80 -6.09 13.43
N CYS A 91 18.96 -6.50 12.17
CA CYS A 91 20.21 -6.30 11.44
C CYS A 91 20.61 -4.82 11.36
N LEU A 92 19.64 -3.94 11.07
CA LEU A 92 19.88 -2.50 11.00
C LEU A 92 20.20 -1.85 12.35
N ALA A 93 19.89 -2.49 13.48
CA ALA A 93 20.24 -1.99 14.80
C ALA A 93 21.71 -2.23 15.18
N ILE A 94 22.41 -3.10 14.44
CA ILE A 94 23.79 -3.49 14.69
C ILE A 94 24.79 -2.61 13.90
N PHE A 95 24.32 -1.91 12.86
CA PHE A 95 25.09 -0.95 12.06
C PHE A 95 24.76 0.52 12.44
#